data_AF-A0A4U8YN27-F1
#
_entry.id   AF-A0A4U8YN27-F1
#
_cell.length_a   1.000
_cell.length_b   1.000
_cell.length_c   1.000
_cell.angle_alpha   90.00
_cell.angle_beta   90.00
_cell.angle_gamma   90.00
#
_symmetry.space_group_name_H-M   'P 1'
#
loop_
_entity.id
_entity.type
_entity.pdbx_description
1 polymer ?
#
loop_
_entity_poly.entity_id
_entity_poly.type
_entity_poly.pdbx_seq_one_letter_code
_entity_poly.pdbx_strand_id
1 'polypeptide(L)'
;MSAETPNPVQEEQASEAPATRRRVRTKPVSIDSLFKTIIKSYDIPSRQDIEKLSAQIDRLEKLIRQTSGRGYVASAGKEKGDRSEMTASGTVLKVIKSSRNGADFAKIQAKTGFEDKKLRNIIFRLNKIGRIKRKTRGVYIAA
;
A
#
# COMPACT_ATOMS: atom_id res chain seq x y z
N MET A 1 13.01 -103.74 2.33
CA MET A 1 12.68 -102.98 3.56
C MET A 1 12.66 -101.51 3.15
N SER A 2 11.53 -101.04 2.63
CA SER A 2 10.45 -100.31 3.37
C SER A 2 10.75 -98.80 3.31
N ALA A 3 9.89 -97.88 2.86
CA ALA A 3 8.47 -97.85 2.49
C ALA A 3 8.31 -96.68 1.46
N GLU A 4 7.54 -96.81 0.38
CA GLU A 4 6.10 -96.46 0.25
C GLU A 4 5.79 -94.96 0.48
N THR A 5 5.65 -94.22 -0.65
CA THR A 5 4.71 -93.11 -1.06
C THR A 5 3.90 -92.29 -0.02
N PRO A 6 3.24 -91.12 -0.34
CA PRO A 6 2.94 -90.42 -1.61
C PRO A 6 3.07 -88.86 -1.59
N ASN A 7 2.54 -88.24 -2.66
CA ASN A 7 2.38 -86.86 -3.14
C ASN A 7 1.51 -85.89 -2.25
N PRO A 8 1.01 -84.73 -2.76
CA PRO A 8 1.47 -83.33 -2.66
C PRO A 8 0.64 -82.41 -1.71
N VAL A 9 1.12 -81.19 -1.39
CA VAL A 9 0.25 -80.07 -0.99
C VAL A 9 0.79 -78.76 -1.59
N GLN A 10 -0.09 -78.08 -2.32
CA GLN A 10 0.06 -76.72 -2.84
C GLN A 10 -0.05 -75.74 -1.67
N GLU A 11 0.87 -74.79 -1.55
CA GLU A 11 0.64 -73.58 -0.74
C GLU A 11 0.81 -72.36 -1.64
N GLU A 12 -0.36 -71.84 -1.99
CA GLU A 12 -0.62 -70.54 -2.58
C GLU A 12 0.06 -69.44 -1.77
N GLN A 13 1.05 -68.76 -2.35
CA GLN A 13 1.44 -67.43 -1.88
C GLN A 13 1.45 -66.44 -3.04
N ALA A 14 0.36 -65.69 -3.10
CA ALA A 14 0.28 -64.41 -3.78
C ALA A 14 1.13 -63.38 -3.03
N SER A 15 2.14 -62.82 -3.70
CA SER A 15 2.75 -61.51 -3.45
C SER A 15 3.86 -61.35 -4.52
N GLU A 16 4.18 -60.22 -5.11
CA GLU A 16 3.87 -58.82 -4.89
C GLU A 16 4.33 -58.13 -6.18
N ALA A 17 3.59 -57.18 -6.71
CA ALA A 17 4.06 -56.35 -7.82
C ALA A 17 5.37 -55.63 -7.41
N PRO A 18 6.41 -55.53 -8.26
CA PRO A 18 7.61 -54.79 -7.89
C PRO A 18 7.32 -53.28 -7.92
N ALA A 19 6.99 -52.72 -6.77
CA ALA A 19 6.97 -51.28 -6.54
C ALA A 19 8.39 -50.73 -6.77
N THR A 20 8.62 -50.10 -7.92
CA THR A 20 9.85 -49.38 -8.22
C THR A 20 10.04 -48.22 -7.24
N ARG A 21 10.77 -48.46 -6.15
CA ARG A 21 11.17 -47.44 -5.18
C ARG A 21 12.13 -46.47 -5.86
N ARG A 22 11.61 -45.32 -6.28
CA ARG A 22 12.40 -44.20 -6.82
C ARG A 22 13.43 -43.78 -5.76
N ARG A 23 14.71 -44.12 -5.97
CA ARG A 23 15.81 -43.63 -5.14
C ARG A 23 15.84 -42.11 -5.22
N VAL A 24 15.45 -41.43 -4.14
CA VAL A 24 15.65 -39.99 -3.99
C VAL A 24 17.14 -39.77 -3.80
N ARG A 25 17.83 -39.34 -4.85
CA ARG A 25 19.22 -38.89 -4.76
C ARG A 25 19.24 -37.62 -3.90
N THR A 26 19.59 -37.74 -2.63
CA THR A 26 19.94 -36.59 -1.79
C THR A 26 21.24 -36.00 -2.34
N LYS A 27 21.16 -34.82 -2.96
CA LYS A 27 22.36 -34.11 -3.41
C LYS A 27 23.26 -33.87 -2.19
N PRO A 28 24.59 -34.09 -2.27
CA PRO A 28 25.47 -33.83 -1.14
C PRO A 28 25.36 -32.35 -0.79
N VAL A 29 25.25 -32.05 0.51
CA VAL A 29 25.16 -30.67 1.01
C VAL A 29 26.42 -29.94 0.56
N SER A 30 26.26 -28.91 -0.28
CA SER A 30 27.40 -28.16 -0.78
C SER A 30 27.98 -27.27 0.31
N ILE A 31 29.31 -27.16 0.33
CA ILE A 31 30.07 -26.32 1.28
C ILE A 31 29.57 -24.87 1.23
N ASP A 32 29.25 -24.36 0.05
CA ASP A 32 28.66 -23.02 -0.14
C ASP A 32 27.32 -22.85 0.59
N SER A 33 26.53 -23.92 0.70
CA SER A 33 25.28 -23.89 1.45
C SER A 33 25.54 -23.77 2.94
N LEU A 34 26.60 -24.42 3.45
CA LEU A 34 27.03 -24.30 4.84
C LEU A 34 27.58 -22.90 5.14
N PHE A 35 28.39 -22.33 4.24
CA PHE A 35 28.85 -20.94 4.35
C PHE A 35 27.68 -19.95 4.32
N LYS A 36 26.69 -20.14 3.43
CA LYS A 36 25.48 -19.33 3.41
C LYS A 36 24.67 -19.44 4.71
N THR A 37 24.59 -20.62 5.31
CA THR A 37 23.91 -20.78 6.60
C THR A 37 24.65 -20.09 7.73
N ILE A 38 25.99 -20.12 7.74
CA ILE A 38 26.83 -19.43 8.72
C ILE A 38 26.68 -17.91 8.58
N ILE A 39 26.80 -17.38 7.37
CA ILE A 39 26.61 -15.96 7.07
C ILE A 39 25.22 -15.50 7.56
N LYS A 40 24.19 -16.31 7.34
CA LYS A 40 22.83 -16.03 7.80
C LYS A 40 22.66 -16.15 9.32
N SER A 41 23.36 -17.06 10.01
CA SER A 41 23.27 -17.19 11.47
C SER A 41 23.95 -16.04 12.22
N TYR A 42 24.86 -15.32 11.56
CA TYR A 42 25.53 -14.14 12.10
C TYR A 42 24.91 -12.82 11.63
N ASP A 43 23.71 -12.85 11.03
CA ASP A 43 23.00 -11.68 10.46
C ASP A 43 23.84 -10.89 9.43
N ILE A 44 24.81 -11.54 8.79
CA ILE A 44 25.67 -10.90 7.79
C ILE A 44 24.93 -10.95 6.44
N PRO A 45 24.60 -9.80 5.83
CA PRO A 45 23.93 -9.79 4.53
C PRO A 45 24.88 -10.30 3.44
N SER A 46 24.40 -11.25 2.63
CA SER A 46 25.17 -11.71 1.46
C SER A 46 25.14 -10.67 0.35
N ARG A 47 26.13 -10.70 -0.55
CA ARG A 47 26.17 -9.82 -1.73
C ARG A 47 24.88 -9.86 -2.56
N GLN A 48 24.30 -11.05 -2.71
CA GLN A 48 23.04 -11.24 -3.45
C GLN A 48 21.86 -10.56 -2.76
N ASP A 49 21.86 -10.49 -1.43
CA ASP A 49 20.76 -9.87 -0.69
C ASP A 49 20.86 -8.34 -0.76
N ILE A 50 22.07 -7.79 -0.78
CA ILE A 50 22.32 -6.36 -1.04
C ILE A 50 21.84 -5.97 -2.45
N GLU A 51 22.15 -6.79 -3.46
CA GLU A 51 21.69 -6.57 -4.85
C GLU A 51 20.16 -6.66 -4.98
N LYS A 52 19.50 -7.56 -4.22
CA LYS A 52 18.03 -7.60 -4.17
C LYS A 52 17.44 -6.36 -3.50
N LEU A 53 18.06 -5.87 -2.43
CA LEU A 53 17.61 -4.67 -1.72
C LEU A 53 17.69 -3.43 -2.63
N SER A 54 18.81 -3.25 -3.34
CA SER A 54 18.94 -2.13 -4.30
C SER A 54 17.88 -2.23 -5.41
N ALA A 55 17.67 -3.40 -5.99
CA ALA A 55 16.66 -3.60 -7.02
C ALA A 55 15.22 -3.32 -6.51
N GLN A 56 14.93 -3.67 -5.26
CA GLN A 56 13.65 -3.35 -4.64
C GLN A 56 13.48 -1.84 -4.42
N ILE A 57 14.54 -1.15 -3.96
CA ILE A 57 14.55 0.30 -3.80
C ILE A 57 14.32 1.00 -5.14
N ASP A 58 15.00 0.57 -6.21
CA ASP A 58 14.82 1.13 -7.56
C ASP A 58 13.38 0.96 -8.07
N ARG A 59 12.77 -0.21 -7.79
CA ARG A 59 11.37 -0.47 -8.13
C ARG A 59 10.43 0.45 -7.37
N LEU A 60 10.66 0.63 -6.07
CA LEU A 60 9.89 1.55 -5.24
C LEU A 60 10.06 3.00 -5.73
N GLU A 61 11.27 3.41 -6.10
CA GLU A 61 11.51 4.74 -6.64
C GLU A 61 10.71 4.95 -7.95
N LYS A 62 10.73 3.98 -8.87
CA LYS A 62 9.95 4.04 -10.11
C LYS A 62 8.45 4.12 -9.84
N LEU A 63 7.93 3.29 -8.92
CA LEU A 63 6.52 3.30 -8.54
C LEU A 63 6.14 4.62 -7.87
N ILE A 64 6.99 5.18 -7.00
CA ILE A 64 6.76 6.48 -6.37
C ILE A 64 6.81 7.58 -7.42
N ARG A 65 7.75 7.57 -8.37
CA ARG A 65 7.81 8.54 -9.48
C ARG A 65 6.56 8.47 -10.38
N GLN A 66 6.05 7.27 -10.63
CA GLN A 66 4.82 7.06 -11.40
C GLN A 66 3.56 7.48 -10.62
N THR A 67 3.52 7.19 -9.31
CA THR A 67 2.38 7.49 -8.43
C THR A 67 2.35 8.94 -7.96
N SER A 68 3.51 9.57 -7.81
CA SER A 68 3.67 11.00 -7.50
C SER A 68 3.17 11.90 -8.62
N GLY A 69 3.07 11.40 -9.85
CA GLY A 69 2.36 12.04 -10.95
C GLY A 69 0.83 11.96 -10.87
N ARG A 70 0.25 11.08 -10.04
CA ARG A 70 -1.20 10.77 -10.07
C ARG A 70 -1.93 10.85 -8.72
N GLY A 71 -1.27 11.05 -7.58
CA GLY A 71 -2.05 11.23 -6.35
C GLY A 71 -1.37 11.31 -5.00
N TYR A 72 -0.04 11.28 -4.89
CA TYR A 72 0.62 11.24 -3.56
C TYR A 72 1.49 12.45 -3.20
N VAL A 73 1.77 13.39 -4.12
CA VAL A 73 2.40 14.68 -3.76
C VAL A 73 1.31 15.70 -3.42
N ALA A 74 0.51 15.36 -2.41
CA ALA A 74 -0.21 16.35 -1.63
C ALA A 74 0.68 16.72 -0.44
N SER A 75 0.92 18.02 -0.30
CA SER A 75 1.50 18.70 0.87
C SER A 75 2.97 18.46 1.23
N ALA A 76 3.90 18.89 0.37
CA ALA A 76 5.13 19.53 0.85
C ALA A 76 5.71 20.43 -0.26
N GLY A 77 5.51 21.74 -0.13
CA GLY A 77 6.28 22.72 -0.89
C GLY A 77 5.91 22.91 -2.37
N LYS A 78 4.83 23.65 -2.63
CA LYS A 78 4.85 24.74 -3.63
C LYS A 78 3.57 25.57 -3.51
N GLU A 79 3.75 26.78 -3.01
CA GLU A 79 2.71 27.80 -3.08
C GLU A 79 2.45 28.24 -4.52
N LYS A 80 1.23 28.75 -4.70
CA LYS A 80 0.72 29.60 -5.80
C LYS A 80 0.43 28.89 -7.13
N GLY A 81 -0.86 28.62 -7.33
CA GLY A 81 -1.43 28.36 -8.65
C GLY A 81 -2.67 27.48 -8.58
N ASP A 82 -3.81 28.09 -8.33
CA ASP A 82 -5.10 27.70 -8.91
C ASP A 82 -5.78 26.36 -8.53
N ARG A 83 -5.13 25.43 -7.83
CA ARG A 83 -5.86 24.22 -7.33
C ARG A 83 -6.83 24.51 -6.19
N SER A 84 -6.77 25.70 -5.61
CA SER A 84 -7.76 26.11 -4.62
C SER A 84 -9.15 26.13 -5.25
N GLU A 85 -9.28 26.56 -6.51
CA GLU A 85 -10.59 26.79 -7.14
C GLU A 85 -11.43 25.52 -7.30
N MET A 86 -10.78 24.36 -7.46
CA MET A 86 -11.47 23.07 -7.59
C MET A 86 -11.89 22.46 -6.24
N THR A 87 -11.33 22.94 -5.12
CA THR A 87 -11.69 22.42 -3.80
C THR A 87 -12.92 23.13 -3.23
N ALA A 88 -13.76 22.42 -2.47
CA ALA A 88 -14.91 23.01 -1.79
C ALA A 88 -14.53 24.26 -0.96
N SER A 89 -13.33 24.25 -0.36
CA SER A 89 -12.80 25.40 0.37
C SER A 89 -12.51 26.61 -0.51
N GLY A 90 -11.98 26.41 -1.72
CA GLY A 90 -11.74 27.52 -2.63
C GLY A 90 -13.00 28.02 -3.32
N THR A 91 -14.01 27.18 -3.56
CA THR A 91 -15.34 27.65 -4.01
C THR A 91 -15.93 28.64 -3.00
N VAL A 92 -15.90 28.29 -1.69
CA VAL A 92 -16.34 29.20 -0.62
C VAL A 92 -15.49 30.47 -0.58
N LEU A 93 -14.16 30.34 -0.68
CA LEU A 93 -13.27 31.50 -0.67
C LEU A 93 -13.53 32.44 -1.85
N LYS A 94 -13.82 31.90 -3.04
CA LYS A 94 -14.17 32.67 -4.25
C LYS A 94 -15.46 33.47 -4.02
N VAL A 95 -16.50 32.83 -3.47
CA VAL A 95 -17.76 33.52 -3.14
C VAL A 95 -17.55 34.66 -2.13
N ILE A 96 -16.70 34.44 -1.12
CA ILE A 96 -16.37 35.48 -0.13
C ILE A 96 -15.59 36.63 -0.79
N LYS A 97 -14.60 36.32 -1.64
CA LYS A 97 -13.81 37.33 -2.38
C LYS A 97 -14.65 38.15 -3.37
N SER A 98 -15.64 37.53 -4.01
CA SER A 98 -16.53 38.22 -4.95
C SER A 98 -17.51 39.18 -4.27
N SER A 99 -17.65 39.14 -2.94
CA SER A 99 -18.61 39.95 -2.20
C SER A 99 -17.95 41.22 -1.66
N ARG A 100 -18.26 42.40 -2.26
CA ARG A 100 -17.65 43.70 -1.89
C ARG A 100 -17.83 44.09 -0.41
N ASN A 101 -18.98 43.72 0.18
CA ASN A 101 -19.35 44.09 1.56
C ASN A 101 -19.14 42.96 2.59
N GLY A 102 -18.50 41.87 2.17
CA GLY A 102 -18.49 40.61 2.90
C GLY A 102 -19.67 39.72 2.55
N ALA A 103 -19.50 38.42 2.77
CA ALA A 103 -20.50 37.41 2.49
C ALA A 103 -21.10 36.89 3.80
N ASP A 104 -22.43 36.92 3.88
CA ASP A 104 -23.19 36.34 4.99
C ASP A 104 -23.33 34.82 4.79
N PHE A 105 -23.46 34.07 5.89
CA PHE A 105 -23.56 32.61 5.88
C PHE A 105 -24.65 32.11 4.93
N ALA A 106 -25.85 32.70 4.99
CA ALA A 106 -26.96 32.35 4.11
C ALA A 106 -26.64 32.60 2.62
N LYS A 107 -25.95 33.71 2.31
CA LYS A 107 -25.54 34.03 0.94
C LYS A 107 -24.49 33.06 0.42
N ILE A 108 -23.56 32.64 1.26
CA ILE A 108 -22.54 31.64 0.87
C ILE A 108 -23.20 30.29 0.66
N GLN A 109 -24.13 29.90 1.53
CA GLN A 109 -24.87 28.65 1.42
C GLN A 109 -25.70 28.60 0.12
N ALA A 110 -26.45 29.66 -0.18
CA ALA A 110 -27.25 29.74 -1.40
C ALA A 110 -26.40 29.65 -2.69
N LYS A 111 -25.19 30.22 -2.68
CA LYS A 111 -24.28 30.18 -3.84
C LYS A 111 -23.50 28.88 -3.99
N THR A 112 -23.22 28.19 -2.89
CA THR A 112 -22.38 26.99 -2.90
C THR A 112 -23.16 25.68 -2.82
N GLY A 113 -24.40 25.72 -2.33
CA GLY A 113 -25.24 24.54 -2.12
C GLY A 113 -24.70 23.58 -1.05
N PHE A 114 -23.72 23.99 -0.23
CA PHE A 114 -23.18 23.14 0.81
C PHE A 114 -24.11 23.05 2.02
N GLU A 115 -24.17 21.85 2.60
CA GLU A 115 -24.85 21.61 3.87
C GLU A 115 -24.24 22.45 5.01
N ASP A 116 -25.06 22.86 5.98
CA ASP A 116 -24.68 23.75 7.08
C ASP A 116 -23.39 23.31 7.80
N LYS A 117 -23.32 22.03 8.21
CA LYS A 117 -22.16 21.47 8.89
C LYS A 117 -20.89 21.56 8.05
N LYS A 118 -20.99 21.24 6.75
CA LYS A 118 -19.87 21.30 5.80
C LYS A 118 -19.39 22.74 5.62
N LEU A 119 -20.31 23.68 5.43
CA LEU A 119 -20.00 25.08 5.23
C LEU A 119 -19.33 25.68 6.47
N ARG A 120 -19.85 25.41 7.67
CA ARG A 120 -19.26 25.85 8.94
C ARG A 120 -17.84 25.32 9.13
N ASN A 121 -17.60 24.05 8.83
CA ASN A 121 -16.25 23.46 8.89
C ASN A 121 -15.28 24.09 7.89
N ILE A 122 -15.75 24.43 6.69
CA ILE A 122 -14.93 25.12 5.69
C ILE A 122 -14.57 26.53 6.17
N ILE A 123 -15.56 27.30 6.64
CA ILE A 123 -15.36 28.66 7.17
C ILE A 123 -14.39 28.63 8.35
N PHE A 124 -14.57 27.69 9.29
CA PHE A 124 -13.67 27.52 10.42
C PHE A 124 -12.22 27.29 9.99
N ARG A 125 -12.01 26.38 9.03
CA ARG A 125 -10.67 26.12 8.48
C ARG A 125 -10.08 27.32 7.74
N LEU A 126 -10.88 28.01 6.93
CA LEU A 126 -10.45 29.22 6.21
C LEU A 126 -10.06 30.35 7.16
N ASN A 127 -10.80 30.51 8.27
CA ASN A 127 -10.49 31.48 9.31
C ASN A 127 -9.22 31.08 10.07
N LYS A 128 -9.05 29.79 10.40
CA LYS A 128 -7.84 29.26 11.07
C LYS A 128 -6.56 29.48 10.22
N ILE A 129 -6.66 29.32 8.90
CA ILE A 129 -5.55 29.54 7.96
C ILE A 129 -5.35 31.05 7.65
N GLY A 130 -6.27 31.92 8.11
CA GLY A 130 -6.16 33.37 7.91
C GLY A 130 -6.49 33.82 6.48
N ARG A 131 -7.25 33.03 5.70
CA ARG A 131 -7.69 33.42 4.34
C ARG A 131 -8.93 34.31 4.35
N ILE A 132 -9.69 34.26 5.43
CA ILE A 132 -10.87 35.09 5.68
C ILE A 132 -10.78 35.68 7.08
N LYS A 133 -11.46 36.81 7.29
CA LYS A 133 -11.65 37.45 8.58
C LYS A 133 -13.14 37.63 8.84
N ARG A 134 -13.51 37.63 10.11
CA ARG A 134 -14.88 37.91 10.53
C ARG A 134 -15.06 39.40 10.72
N LYS A 135 -15.98 40.02 9.97
CA LYS A 135 -16.31 41.44 10.14
C LYS A 135 -17.30 41.63 11.28
N THR A 136 -18.38 40.84 11.27
CA THR A 136 -19.42 40.82 12.31
C THR A 136 -19.95 39.38 12.48
N ARG A 137 -20.87 39.16 13.43
CA ARG A 137 -21.48 37.84 13.60
C ARG A 137 -22.23 37.43 12.33
N GLY A 138 -21.73 36.41 11.64
CA GLY A 138 -22.34 35.86 10.42
C GLY A 138 -21.74 36.40 9.11
N VAL A 139 -20.99 37.50 9.15
CA VAL A 139 -20.42 38.14 7.95
C VAL A 139 -18.91 37.97 7.88
N TYR A 140 -18.45 37.42 6.76
CA TYR A 140 -17.05 37.10 6.51
C TYR A 140 -16.49 37.93 5.34
N ILE A 141 -15.27 38.42 5.49
CA ILE A 141 -14.53 39.16 4.47
C ILE A 141 -13.25 38.38 4.11
N ALA A 142 -12.76 38.52 2.88
CA ALA A 142 -11.44 38.01 2.54
C ALA A 142 -10.37 38.77 3.34
N ALA A 143 -9.35 38.05 3.80
CA ALA A 143 -8.30 38.58 4.68
C ALA A 143 -7.29 39.47 3.96
#